data_AF-A0A973R467-F1
#
_entry.id   AF-A0A973R467-F1
#
_cell.length_a   1.000
_cell.length_b   1.000
_cell.length_c   1.000
_cell.angle_alpha   90.00
_cell.angle_beta   90.00
_cell.angle_gamma   90.00
#
_symmetry.space_group_name_H-M   'P 1'
#
loop_
_entity.id
_entity.type
_entity.pdbx_description
1 polymer ?
#
loop_
_entity_poly.entity_id
_entity_poly.type
_entity_poly.pdbx_seq_one_letter_code
_entity_poly.pdbx_strand_id
1 'polypeptide(L)' 'MRKLPDFPWDRLAPAKARAGQHPDGIVDLSVGTPVDPVPAVVQDALRAGSDAPGYPLTHGTPALRAAAVGWLA' A
#
# COMPACT_ATOMS: atom_id res chain seq x y z
N MET A 1 9.88 -8.18 -30.61
CA MET A 1 9.24 -7.15 -29.75
C MET A 1 9.92 -7.17 -28.39
N ARG A 2 10.23 -6.01 -27.81
CA ARG A 2 10.83 -5.91 -26.46
C ARG A 2 9.69 -5.86 -25.45
N LYS A 3 9.52 -6.88 -24.62
CA LYS A 3 8.48 -6.91 -23.57
C LYS A 3 8.87 -5.88 -22.50
N LEU A 4 7.95 -4.99 -22.14
CA LEU A 4 8.14 -4.13 -20.98
C LEU A 4 8.04 -4.98 -19.71
N PRO A 5 8.85 -4.70 -18.67
CA PRO A 5 8.64 -5.30 -17.37
C PRO A 5 7.27 -4.87 -16.83
N ASP A 6 6.63 -5.75 -16.07
CA ASP A 6 5.32 -5.46 -15.47
C ASP A 6 5.50 -4.38 -14.39
N PHE A 7 6.64 -4.39 -13.67
CA PHE A 7 7.06 -3.33 -12.76
C PHE A 7 8.58 -3.08 -12.74
N PRO A 8 9.04 -1.88 -12.34
CA PRO A 8 10.47 -1.55 -12.28
C PRO A 8 11.31 -2.47 -11.38
N TRP A 9 10.75 -2.98 -10.29
CA TRP A 9 11.41 -3.89 -9.34
C TRP A 9 11.57 -5.32 -9.87
N ASP A 10 10.91 -5.70 -10.97
CA ASP A 10 11.13 -7.01 -11.61
C ASP A 10 12.60 -7.20 -12.03
N ARG A 11 13.30 -6.09 -12.30
CA ARG A 11 14.73 -6.09 -12.60
C ARG A 11 15.59 -6.58 -11.43
N LEU A 12 15.08 -6.52 -10.19
CA LEU A 12 15.78 -6.98 -8.99
C LEU A 12 15.59 -8.48 -8.73
N ALA A 13 14.69 -9.16 -9.45
CA ALA A 13 14.40 -10.58 -9.23
C ALA A 13 15.66 -11.49 -9.28
N PRO A 14 16.60 -11.34 -10.24
CA PRO A 14 17.83 -12.14 -10.25
C PRO A 14 18.74 -11.86 -9.04
N ALA A 15 18.84 -10.58 -8.63
CA ALA A 15 19.65 -10.19 -7.47
C ALA A 15 19.05 -10.73 -6.16
N LYS A 16 17.72 -10.65 -6.01
CA LYS A 16 16.98 -11.23 -4.88
C LYS A 16 17.15 -12.75 -4.80
N ALA A 17 17.07 -13.45 -5.95
CA ALA A 17 17.30 -14.89 -6.01
C ALA A 17 18.72 -15.29 -5.57
N ARG A 18 19.75 -14.53 -5.99
CA ARG A 18 21.13 -14.76 -5.55
C ARG A 18 21.31 -14.48 -4.06
N ALA A 19 20.77 -13.36 -3.57
CA ALA A 19 20.85 -13.01 -2.16
C ALA A 19 20.15 -14.08 -1.29
N GLY A 20 19.01 -14.62 -1.73
CA GLY A 20 18.24 -15.65 -1.04
C GLY A 20 18.99 -16.97 -0.81
N GLN A 21 20.14 -17.18 -1.47
CA GLN A 21 21.01 -18.33 -1.24
C GLN A 21 21.93 -18.15 -0.02
N HIS A 22 21.91 -16.98 0.64
CA HIS A 22 22.69 -16.74 1.85
C HIS A 22 22.14 -17.55 3.03
N PRO A 23 22.98 -18.25 3.83
CA PRO A 23 22.52 -19.11 4.93
C PRO A 23 21.66 -18.41 5.97
N ASP A 24 21.95 -17.14 6.27
CA ASP A 24 21.22 -16.35 7.26
C ASP A 24 19.98 -15.64 6.68
N GLY A 25 19.66 -15.88 5.42
CA GLY A 25 18.61 -15.18 4.69
C GLY A 25 19.02 -13.79 4.20
N ILE A 26 18.02 -12.99 3.79
CA ILE A 26 18.22 -11.66 3.19
C ILE A 26 17.49 -10.57 3.96
N VAL A 27 18.05 -9.36 3.92
CA VAL A 27 17.31 -8.14 4.19
C VAL A 27 16.70 -7.66 2.86
N ASP A 28 15.42 -7.89 2.67
CA ASP A 28 14.74 -7.54 1.41
C ASP A 28 14.32 -6.07 1.40
N LEU A 29 15.09 -5.25 0.67
CA LEU A 29 14.83 -3.82 0.43
C LEU A 29 14.38 -3.54 -1.01
N SER A 30 13.91 -4.57 -1.72
CA SER A 30 13.60 -4.50 -3.15
C SER A 30 12.24 -3.86 -3.45
N VAL A 31 11.36 -3.75 -2.45
CA VAL A 31 9.99 -3.24 -2.58
C VAL A 31 9.74 -2.19 -1.49
N GLY A 32 9.30 -0.99 -1.90
CA GLY A 32 8.98 0.12 -1.00
C GLY A 32 7.58 0.04 -0.36
N THR A 33 7.05 -1.17 -0.14
CA THR A 33 5.75 -1.35 0.51
C THR A 33 5.95 -1.31 2.02
N PRO A 34 5.21 -0.49 2.78
CA PRO A 34 5.29 -0.47 4.23
C PRO A 34 4.90 -1.83 4.81
N VAL A 35 5.61 -2.25 5.86
CA VAL A 35 5.38 -3.54 6.55
C VAL A 35 4.77 -3.38 7.94
N ASP A 36 4.65 -2.14 8.41
CA ASP A 36 4.10 -1.84 9.73
C ASP A 36 2.61 -2.19 9.81
N PRO A 37 2.12 -2.64 10.99
CA PRO A 37 0.70 -2.86 11.20
C PRO A 37 -0.12 -1.58 10.98
N VAL A 38 -1.30 -1.72 10.38
CA VAL A 38 -2.25 -0.61 10.24
C VAL A 38 -2.65 -0.10 11.63
N PRO A 39 -2.63 1.22 11.92
CA PRO A 39 -3.01 1.76 13.22
C PRO A 39 -4.46 1.42 13.60
N ALA A 40 -4.70 1.12 14.89
CA ALA A 40 -6.02 0.72 15.40
C ALA A 40 -7.12 1.73 15.09
N VAL A 41 -6.83 3.04 15.18
CA VAL A 41 -7.78 4.12 14.86
C VAL A 41 -8.36 4.01 13.45
N VAL A 42 -7.56 3.55 12.48
CA VAL A 42 -8.01 3.35 11.10
C VAL A 42 -8.84 2.08 10.99
N GLN A 43 -8.38 0.99 11.62
CA GLN A 43 -9.11 -0.30 11.62
C GLN A 43 -10.49 -0.15 12.26
N ASP A 44 -10.59 0.58 13.37
CA ASP A 44 -11.83 0.77 14.12
C ASP A 44 -12.81 1.67 13.38
N ALA A 45 -12.33 2.75 12.75
CA ALA A 45 -13.17 3.61 11.91
C ALA A 45 -13.75 2.84 10.71
N LEU A 46 -12.95 1.99 10.06
CA LEU A 46 -13.43 1.14 8.96
C LEU A 46 -14.47 0.14 9.44
N ARG A 47 -14.25 -0.50 10.59
CA ARG A 47 -15.21 -1.46 11.18
C ARG A 47 -16.53 -0.79 11.55
N ALA A 48 -16.47 0.42 12.11
CA ALA A 48 -17.66 1.18 12.45
C ALA A 48 -18.44 1.66 11.21
N GLY A 49 -17.73 1.94 10.11
CA GLY A 49 -18.31 2.42 8.85
C GLY A 49 -18.63 1.33 7.82
N SER A 50 -18.55 0.05 8.16
CA SER A 50 -18.65 -1.04 7.18
C SER A 50 -20.06 -1.25 6.61
N ASP A 51 -21.10 -0.85 7.34
CA ASP A 51 -22.48 -0.88 6.87
C ASP A 51 -22.84 0.43 6.15
N ALA A 52 -22.36 0.56 4.91
CA ALA A 52 -22.54 1.74 4.07
C ALA A 52 -23.17 1.37 2.72
N PRO A 53 -24.48 1.03 2.68
CA PRO A 53 -25.14 0.64 1.45
C PRO A 53 -25.26 1.80 0.45
N GLY A 54 -25.25 1.46 -0.83
CA GLY A 54 -25.39 2.42 -1.95
C GLY A 54 -24.07 2.73 -2.66
N TYR A 55 -24.16 3.48 -3.76
CA TYR A 55 -22.99 3.88 -4.53
C TYR A 55 -22.33 5.12 -3.92
N PRO A 56 -21.00 5.12 -3.71
CA PRO A 56 -20.29 6.31 -3.25
C PRO A 56 -20.31 7.40 -4.32
N LEU A 57 -20.31 8.65 -3.87
CA LEU A 57 -20.17 9.81 -4.76
C LEU A 57 -18.74 9.86 -5.32
N THR A 58 -18.60 10.20 -6.60
CA THR A 58 -17.29 10.29 -7.28
C THR A 58 -16.31 11.23 -6.58
N HIS A 59 -16.81 12.29 -5.94
CA HIS A 59 -15.98 13.26 -5.21
C HIS A 59 -15.87 12.98 -3.70
N GLY A 60 -16.36 11.83 -3.22
CA GLY A 60 -16.38 11.47 -1.80
C GLY A 60 -17.38 12.26 -0.94
N THR A 61 -17.38 12.02 0.37
CA THR A 61 -18.29 12.69 1.31
C THR A 61 -17.82 14.11 1.66
N PRO A 62 -18.72 15.03 2.07
CA PRO A 62 -18.32 16.34 2.58
C PRO A 62 -17.35 16.25 3.76
N ALA A 63 -17.58 15.32 4.70
CA ALA A 63 -16.72 15.11 5.86
C ALA A 63 -15.30 14.67 5.47
N LEU A 64 -15.15 13.75 4.52
CA LEU A 64 -13.83 13.30 4.03
C LEU A 64 -13.04 14.46 3.44
N ARG A 65 -13.68 15.27 2.58
CA ARG A 65 -13.00 16.42 1.94
C ARG A 65 -12.58 17.47 2.96
N ALA A 66 -13.43 17.78 3.94
CA ALA A 66 -13.10 18.72 5.00
C ALA A 66 -11.92 18.22 5.85
N ALA A 67 -11.89 16.93 6.22
CA ALA A 67 -10.77 16.35 6.95
C ALA A 67 -9.46 16.39 6.15
N ALA A 68 -9.50 16.11 4.84
CA ALA A 68 -8.33 16.17 3.97
C ALA A 68 -7.77 17.61 3.87
N VAL A 69 -8.64 18.61 3.71
CA VAL A 69 -8.22 20.03 3.72
C VAL A 69 -7.61 20.41 5.07
N GLY A 70 -8.23 19.99 6.17
CA GLY A 70 -7.72 20.27 7.52
C GLY A 70 -6.36 19.62 7.81
N TRP A 71 -6.06 18.47 7.20
CA TRP A 71 -4.75 17.82 7.34
C TRP A 71 -3.64 18.47 6.50
N LEU A 72 -3.99 19.08 5.36
CA LEU A 72 -3.05 19.74 4.45
C LEU A 72 -2.72 21.18 4.84
N ALA A 73 -3.51 21.80 5.71
CA ALA A 73 -3.34 23.17 6.17
C ALA A 73 -2.19 23.30 7.19
#